data_AF-A0A3B4DKK7-F1
#
_entry.id   AF-A0A3B4DKK7-F1
#
_cell.length_a   1.000
_cell.length_b   1.000
_cell.length_c   1.000
_cell.angle_alpha   90.00
_cell.angle_beta   90.00
_cell.angle_gamma   90.00
#
_symmetry.space_group_name_H-M   'P 1'
#
loop_
_entity.id
_entity.type
_entity.pdbx_description
1 polymer ?
#
loop_
_entity_poly.entity_id
_entity_poly.type
_entity_poly.pdbx_seq_one_letter_code
_entity_poly.pdbx_strand_id
1 'polypeptide(L)'
;MNGHDRNMQAHRSHSTSMVFLLGVVLLTIIHLVNTTVPCTENNSKILQKGVKLARLMNRTTADITKTYQAYQGDFVEQFCKMSMDNVPASTLSGRTSSERVLSIYTHLKEFLPHVKKVLEQQNDLQPPSSPLLPVLSQLKEQINHLAQRVNCIFQILQPNILVPEPPAWPTRIPPAQNIFQQKVYGCVVLTRLSEFLSATLEELRSLKGSMGKKRTGKELLSNSWN
;
A
#
# COMPACT_ATOMS: atom_id res chain seq x y z
N MET A 1 -25.98 79.91 -3.65
CA MET A 1 -25.25 78.80 -4.30
C MET A 1 -25.08 77.69 -3.29
N ASN A 2 -25.47 76.49 -3.71
CA ASN A 2 -25.94 75.40 -2.87
C ASN A 2 -24.84 74.71 -2.06
N GLY A 3 -25.19 74.41 -0.81
CA GLY A 3 -24.39 73.58 0.08
C GLY A 3 -24.76 72.10 -0.04
N HIS A 4 -23.69 71.31 0.04
CA HIS A 4 -23.59 70.02 0.72
C HIS A 4 -24.29 68.79 0.08
N ASP A 5 -23.51 68.12 -0.76
CA ASP A 5 -23.72 66.75 -1.22
C ASP A 5 -23.81 65.75 -0.06
N ARG A 6 -24.95 65.06 0.06
CA ARG A 6 -25.07 63.80 0.79
C ARG A 6 -24.57 62.67 -0.10
N ASN A 7 -23.31 62.29 0.06
CA ASN A 7 -22.80 61.03 -0.48
C ASN A 7 -23.09 59.91 0.54
N MET A 8 -24.15 59.13 0.34
CA MET A 8 -24.37 57.89 1.09
C MET A 8 -23.49 56.79 0.50
N GLN A 9 -22.31 56.60 1.08
CA GLN A 9 -21.52 55.39 0.87
C GLN A 9 -22.10 54.27 1.74
N ALA A 10 -22.84 53.35 1.12
CA ALA A 10 -23.27 52.11 1.75
C ALA A 10 -22.03 51.31 2.19
N HIS A 11 -21.79 51.26 3.50
CA HIS A 11 -20.75 50.47 4.13
C HIS A 11 -20.98 48.97 3.85
N ARG A 12 -20.29 48.47 2.83
CA ARG A 12 -19.52 47.21 2.76
C ARG A 12 -19.71 46.24 3.95
N SER A 13 -20.86 45.55 4.01
CA SER A 13 -21.09 44.40 4.92
C SER A 13 -20.82 43.04 4.24
N HIS A 14 -19.92 43.01 3.24
CA HIS A 14 -19.70 41.83 2.39
C HIS A 14 -18.33 41.18 2.55
N SER A 15 -17.55 41.57 3.56
CA SER A 15 -16.14 41.15 3.69
C SER A 15 -15.91 40.04 4.70
N THR A 16 -16.66 39.97 5.80
CA THR A 16 -16.40 38.99 6.87
C THR A 16 -16.99 37.62 6.54
N SER A 17 -18.23 37.56 6.06
CA SER A 17 -18.92 36.30 5.73
C SER A 17 -18.19 35.49 4.64
N MET A 18 -17.70 36.14 3.57
CA MET A 18 -16.90 35.46 2.54
C MET A 18 -15.57 34.93 3.07
N VAL A 19 -14.89 35.66 3.98
CA VAL A 19 -13.61 35.21 4.56
C VAL A 19 -13.82 34.00 5.48
N PHE A 20 -14.91 33.98 6.26
CA PHE A 20 -15.27 32.82 7.06
C PHE A 20 -15.63 31.61 6.18
N LEU A 21 -16.39 31.80 5.11
CA LEU A 21 -16.73 30.73 4.17
C LEU A 21 -15.49 30.19 3.45
N LEU A 22 -14.59 31.05 2.99
CA LEU A 22 -13.29 30.63 2.42
C LEU A 22 -12.44 29.88 3.45
N GLY A 23 -12.39 30.35 4.70
CA GLY A 23 -11.69 29.69 5.79
C GLY A 23 -12.26 28.30 6.09
N VAL A 24 -13.58 28.17 6.16
CA VAL A 24 -14.26 26.87 6.37
C VAL A 24 -14.03 25.93 5.18
N VAL A 25 -14.09 26.44 3.94
CA VAL A 25 -13.81 25.64 2.73
C VAL A 25 -12.34 25.19 2.69
N LEU A 26 -11.39 26.05 3.05
CA LEU A 26 -9.98 25.68 3.17
C LEU A 26 -9.76 24.62 4.27
N LEU A 27 -10.41 24.76 5.42
CA LEU A 27 -10.33 23.79 6.51
C LEU A 27 -10.97 22.45 6.15
N THR A 28 -12.08 22.44 5.40
CA THR A 28 -12.69 21.18 4.91
C THR A 28 -11.85 20.54 3.83
N ILE A 29 -11.21 21.29 2.94
CA ILE A 29 -10.25 20.76 1.96
C ILE A 29 -9.03 20.16 2.69
N ILE A 30 -8.48 20.83 3.70
CA ILE A 30 -7.37 20.30 4.50
C ILE A 30 -7.80 19.01 5.22
N HIS A 31 -8.99 18.95 5.81
CA HIS A 31 -9.52 17.74 6.45
C HIS A 31 -9.82 16.61 5.46
N LEU A 32 -10.28 16.92 4.24
CA LEU A 32 -10.57 15.95 3.19
C LEU A 32 -9.28 15.35 2.61
N VAL A 33 -8.22 16.17 2.49
CA VAL A 33 -6.87 15.73 2.08
C VAL A 33 -6.19 14.93 3.20
N ASN A 34 -6.49 15.21 4.48
CA ASN A 34 -5.97 14.47 5.64
C ASN A 34 -6.74 13.18 5.97
N THR A 35 -7.39 12.53 5.00
CA THR A 35 -8.05 11.22 5.18
C THR A 35 -7.07 10.05 5.38
N THR A 36 -5.90 10.31 5.97
CA THR A 36 -5.01 9.26 6.46
C THR A 36 -5.50 8.82 7.83
N VAL A 37 -5.86 7.53 7.95
CA VAL A 37 -6.18 6.93 9.27
C VAL A 37 -4.96 7.15 10.17
N PRO A 38 -5.10 7.87 11.31
CA PRO A 38 -3.96 8.18 12.15
C PRO A 38 -3.34 6.89 12.69
N CYS A 39 -2.02 6.78 12.56
CA CYS A 39 -1.25 5.66 13.07
C CYS A 39 -1.09 5.81 14.59
N THR A 40 -2.11 5.39 15.34
CA THR A 40 -2.21 5.59 16.80
C THR A 40 -1.42 4.56 17.63
N GLU A 41 -0.83 3.55 16.99
CA GLU A 41 -0.08 2.49 17.66
C GLU A 41 1.41 2.83 17.85
N ASN A 42 2.03 2.33 18.92
CA ASN A 42 3.48 2.45 19.13
C ASN A 42 4.27 1.82 17.97
N ASN A 43 5.30 2.51 17.48
CA ASN A 43 6.20 2.12 16.40
C ASN A 43 6.65 0.64 16.47
N SER A 44 7.05 0.18 17.67
CA SER A 44 7.49 -1.20 17.88
C SER A 44 6.38 -2.23 17.66
N LYS A 45 5.14 -1.90 18.06
CA LYS A 45 3.96 -2.76 17.88
C LYS A 45 3.52 -2.77 16.41
N ILE A 46 3.50 -1.62 15.73
CA ILE A 46 3.18 -1.51 14.30
C ILE A 46 4.14 -2.37 13.49
N LEU A 47 5.44 -2.22 13.71
CA LEU A 47 6.46 -2.96 12.97
C LEU A 47 6.41 -4.46 13.27
N GLN A 48 6.17 -4.86 14.53
CA GLN A 48 5.96 -6.26 14.87
C GLN A 48 4.73 -6.86 14.17
N LYS A 49 3.61 -6.14 14.16
CA LYS A 49 2.39 -6.57 13.45
C LYS A 49 2.63 -6.64 11.94
N GLY A 50 3.33 -5.67 11.35
CA GLY A 50 3.73 -5.68 9.94
C GLY A 50 4.56 -6.90 9.59
N VAL A 51 5.61 -7.21 10.37
CA VAL A 51 6.44 -8.42 10.17
C VAL A 51 5.62 -9.71 10.31
N LYS A 52 4.72 -9.78 11.29
CA LYS A 52 3.84 -10.96 11.47
C LYS A 52 2.91 -11.14 10.26
N LEU A 53 2.30 -10.06 9.78
CA LEU A 53 1.39 -10.10 8.64
C LEU A 53 2.13 -10.43 7.33
N ALA A 54 3.27 -9.79 7.05
CA ALA A 54 4.10 -10.11 5.88
C ALA A 54 4.55 -11.58 5.90
N ARG A 55 4.90 -12.13 7.07
CA ARG A 55 5.23 -13.56 7.22
C ARG A 55 4.05 -14.47 6.93
N LEU A 56 2.88 -14.13 7.44
CA LEU A 56 1.64 -14.88 7.18
C LEU A 56 1.36 -14.89 5.68
N MET A 57 1.32 -13.71 5.05
CA MET A 57 1.09 -13.56 3.63
C MET A 57 2.13 -14.30 2.80
N ASN A 58 3.41 -14.25 3.15
CA ASN A 58 4.44 -14.97 2.40
C ASN A 58 4.21 -16.50 2.40
N ARG A 59 3.77 -17.07 3.53
CA ARG A 59 3.38 -18.49 3.61
C ARG A 59 2.11 -18.76 2.82
N THR A 60 1.08 -17.95 3.05
CA THR A 60 -0.22 -18.08 2.40
C THR A 60 -0.10 -17.98 0.88
N THR A 61 0.68 -17.05 0.34
CA THR A 61 0.88 -16.92 -1.11
C THR A 61 1.68 -18.08 -1.69
N ALA A 62 2.69 -18.61 -0.97
CA ALA A 62 3.39 -19.81 -1.42
C ALA A 62 2.45 -21.03 -1.50
N ASP A 63 1.56 -21.20 -0.53
CA ASP A 63 0.58 -22.27 -0.49
C ASP A 63 -0.53 -22.08 -1.56
N ILE A 64 -0.99 -20.84 -1.75
CA ILE A 64 -1.95 -20.49 -2.81
C ILE A 64 -1.35 -20.75 -4.19
N THR A 65 -0.10 -20.38 -4.45
CA THR A 65 0.52 -20.60 -5.77
C THR A 65 0.57 -22.09 -6.09
N LYS A 66 0.94 -22.94 -5.13
CA LYS A 66 0.91 -24.40 -5.30
C LYS A 66 -0.51 -24.93 -5.53
N THR A 67 -1.47 -24.46 -4.74
CA THR A 67 -2.87 -24.85 -4.87
C THR A 67 -3.41 -24.45 -6.23
N TYR A 68 -3.16 -23.21 -6.64
CA TYR A 68 -3.54 -22.67 -7.95
C TYR A 68 -2.96 -23.52 -9.08
N GLN A 69 -1.66 -23.80 -9.05
CA GLN A 69 -1.01 -24.67 -10.04
C GLN A 69 -1.69 -26.05 -10.13
N ALA A 70 -1.98 -26.68 -8.99
CA ALA A 70 -2.67 -27.97 -8.95
C ALA A 70 -4.08 -27.92 -9.58
N TYR A 71 -4.83 -26.83 -9.39
CA TYR A 71 -6.14 -26.63 -10.02
C TYR A 71 -6.07 -26.31 -11.53
N GLN A 72 -4.90 -25.90 -12.05
CA GLN A 72 -4.74 -25.52 -13.45
C GLN A 72 -4.12 -26.60 -14.35
N GLY A 73 -3.46 -27.61 -13.80
CA GLY A 73 -2.86 -28.75 -14.52
C GLY A 73 -1.34 -28.66 -14.76
N ASP A 74 -0.74 -29.71 -15.36
CA ASP A 74 0.71 -29.98 -15.37
C ASP A 74 1.61 -28.95 -16.09
N PHE A 75 1.07 -28.12 -16.98
CA PHE A 75 1.90 -27.18 -17.76
C PHE A 75 2.12 -25.83 -17.05
N VAL A 76 1.48 -25.60 -15.92
CA VAL A 76 1.30 -24.25 -15.38
C VAL A 76 2.58 -23.72 -14.74
N GLU A 77 3.40 -24.57 -14.10
CA GLU A 77 4.62 -24.14 -13.40
C GLU A 77 5.62 -23.39 -14.29
N GLN A 78 5.80 -23.82 -15.54
CA GLN A 78 6.66 -23.12 -16.51
C GLN A 78 6.08 -21.78 -16.94
N PHE A 79 4.76 -21.70 -17.11
CA PHE A 79 4.08 -20.45 -17.49
C PHE A 79 3.98 -19.44 -16.34
N CYS A 80 3.98 -19.88 -15.08
CA CYS A 80 3.99 -19.00 -13.90
C CYS A 80 5.22 -18.10 -13.80
N LYS A 81 6.32 -18.48 -14.47
CA LYS A 81 7.59 -17.74 -14.50
C LYS A 81 7.74 -16.89 -15.77
N MET A 82 6.74 -16.89 -16.65
CA MET A 82 6.78 -16.10 -17.88
C MET A 82 6.84 -14.60 -17.55
N SER A 83 7.66 -13.86 -18.31
CA SER A 83 7.64 -12.41 -18.20
C SER A 83 6.34 -11.84 -18.76
N MET A 84 5.66 -11.02 -17.97
CA MET A 84 4.51 -10.22 -18.38
C MET A 84 4.72 -8.79 -17.90
N ASP A 85 4.85 -7.85 -18.84
CA ASP A 85 5.14 -6.43 -18.54
C ASP A 85 3.97 -5.72 -17.85
N ASN A 86 2.79 -6.31 -17.95
CA ASN A 86 1.55 -5.80 -17.38
C ASN A 86 1.27 -6.33 -15.97
N VAL A 87 2.25 -6.95 -15.30
CA VAL A 87 2.15 -7.41 -13.91
C VAL A 87 3.23 -6.69 -13.09
N PRO A 88 2.93 -6.21 -11.87
CA PRO A 88 3.92 -5.49 -11.05
C PRO A 88 5.19 -6.30 -10.82
N ALA A 89 6.31 -5.60 -10.73
CA ALA A 89 7.61 -6.20 -10.47
C ALA A 89 7.70 -6.73 -9.03
N SER A 90 8.44 -7.83 -8.83
CA SER A 90 8.66 -8.38 -7.49
C SER A 90 9.80 -7.67 -6.71
N THR A 91 10.65 -6.91 -7.40
CA THR A 91 11.83 -6.25 -6.82
C THR A 91 11.47 -4.96 -6.08
N LEU A 92 12.11 -4.69 -4.95
CA LEU A 92 11.99 -3.42 -4.25
C LEU A 92 12.93 -2.37 -4.84
N SER A 93 12.42 -1.14 -5.01
CA SER A 93 13.21 0.02 -5.43
C SER A 93 13.59 0.88 -4.22
N GLY A 94 14.69 1.63 -4.32
CA GLY A 94 15.13 2.57 -3.29
C GLY A 94 16.44 2.18 -2.60
N ARG A 95 17.25 3.19 -2.28
CA ARG A 95 18.53 3.08 -1.59
C ARG A 95 18.37 3.16 -0.08
N THR A 96 17.45 4.02 0.38
CA THR A 96 17.17 4.17 1.80
C THR A 96 16.04 3.25 2.26
N SER A 97 15.99 2.99 3.56
CA SER A 97 14.91 2.22 4.18
C SER A 97 13.54 2.85 3.97
N SER A 98 13.44 4.19 4.02
CA SER A 98 12.17 4.87 3.78
C SER A 98 11.73 4.77 2.32
N GLU A 99 12.66 4.88 1.36
CA GLU A 99 12.38 4.64 -0.06
C GLU A 99 11.93 3.21 -0.33
N ARG A 100 12.58 2.20 0.28
CA ARG A 100 12.16 0.80 0.13
C ARG A 100 10.80 0.53 0.77
N VAL A 101 10.49 1.14 1.92
CA VAL A 101 9.15 1.07 2.52
C VAL A 101 8.09 1.73 1.62
N LEU A 102 8.41 2.85 0.99
CA LEU A 102 7.53 3.47 0.01
C LEU A 102 7.31 2.56 -1.20
N SER A 103 8.39 1.95 -1.73
CA SER A 103 8.30 0.98 -2.82
C SER A 103 7.40 -0.21 -2.45
N ILE A 104 7.49 -0.72 -1.20
CA ILE A 104 6.58 -1.76 -0.70
C ILE A 104 5.13 -1.28 -0.74
N TYR A 105 4.84 -0.07 -0.21
CA TYR A 105 3.49 0.48 -0.23
C TYR A 105 2.93 0.57 -1.65
N THR A 106 3.72 1.14 -2.56
CA THR A 106 3.36 1.31 -3.97
C THR A 106 3.04 -0.04 -4.61
N HIS A 107 3.92 -1.03 -4.51
CA HIS A 107 3.69 -2.35 -5.12
C HIS A 107 2.50 -3.09 -4.49
N LEU A 108 2.26 -2.98 -3.18
CA LEU A 108 1.05 -3.56 -2.57
C LEU A 108 -0.24 -3.01 -3.18
N LYS A 109 -0.27 -1.69 -3.42
CA LYS A 109 -1.39 -0.99 -4.07
C LYS A 109 -1.52 -1.37 -5.54
N GLU A 110 -0.41 -1.59 -6.24
CA GLU A 110 -0.40 -2.08 -7.62
C GLU A 110 -0.87 -3.53 -7.72
N PHE A 111 -0.44 -4.45 -6.85
CA PHE A 111 -0.85 -5.86 -6.89
C PHE A 111 -2.34 -6.06 -6.59
N LEU A 112 -2.96 -5.19 -5.79
CA LEU A 112 -4.35 -5.32 -5.37
C LEU A 112 -5.36 -5.46 -6.54
N PRO A 113 -5.38 -4.58 -7.55
CA PRO A 113 -6.25 -4.76 -8.73
C PRO A 113 -5.94 -6.05 -9.51
N HIS A 114 -4.69 -6.50 -9.59
CA HIS A 114 -4.34 -7.77 -10.23
C HIS A 114 -4.92 -8.96 -9.47
N VAL A 115 -4.77 -9.01 -8.15
CA VAL A 115 -5.34 -10.08 -7.31
C VAL A 115 -6.86 -10.09 -7.39
N LYS A 116 -7.49 -8.90 -7.41
CA LYS A 116 -8.94 -8.78 -7.64
C LYS A 116 -9.35 -9.39 -8.98
N LYS A 117 -8.61 -9.09 -10.06
CA LYS A 117 -8.88 -9.65 -11.38
C LYS A 117 -8.73 -11.17 -11.41
N VAL A 118 -7.71 -11.71 -10.74
CA VAL A 118 -7.52 -13.16 -10.62
C VAL A 118 -8.68 -13.81 -9.86
N LEU A 119 -9.14 -13.20 -8.78
CA LEU A 119 -10.32 -13.68 -8.05
C LEU A 119 -11.58 -13.67 -8.93
N GLU A 120 -11.83 -12.59 -9.68
CA GLU A 120 -12.94 -12.50 -10.64
C GLU A 120 -12.87 -13.63 -11.67
N GLN A 121 -11.70 -13.81 -12.31
CA GLN A 121 -11.49 -14.89 -13.28
C GLN A 121 -11.68 -16.28 -12.67
N GLN A 122 -11.24 -16.51 -11.42
CA GLN A 122 -11.44 -17.81 -10.78
C GLN A 122 -12.90 -18.05 -10.37
N ASN A 123 -13.68 -17.02 -10.06
CA ASN A 123 -15.12 -17.20 -9.82
C ASN A 123 -15.85 -17.71 -11.08
N ASP A 124 -15.41 -17.30 -12.27
CA ASP A 124 -15.99 -17.76 -13.54
C ASP A 124 -15.53 -19.19 -13.90
N LEU A 125 -14.33 -19.59 -13.48
CA LEU A 125 -13.70 -20.85 -13.88
C LEU A 125 -13.88 -22.00 -12.89
N GLN A 126 -14.11 -21.69 -11.61
CA GLN A 126 -14.16 -22.68 -10.53
C GLN A 126 -15.58 -22.86 -10.00
N PRO A 127 -15.93 -24.06 -9.51
CA PRO A 127 -17.18 -24.23 -8.78
C PRO A 127 -17.18 -23.38 -7.50
N PRO A 128 -18.35 -22.91 -7.02
CA PRO A 128 -18.44 -22.08 -5.80
C PRO A 128 -17.86 -22.74 -4.54
N SER A 129 -17.80 -24.07 -4.50
CA SER A 129 -17.21 -24.86 -3.41
C SER A 129 -15.69 -24.96 -3.47
N SER A 130 -15.03 -24.35 -4.46
CA SER A 130 -13.59 -24.40 -4.61
C SER A 130 -12.88 -23.72 -3.42
N PRO A 131 -11.93 -24.40 -2.76
CA PRO A 131 -11.18 -23.83 -1.63
C PRO A 131 -10.26 -22.69 -2.06
N LEU A 132 -10.02 -22.51 -3.37
CA LEU A 132 -9.17 -21.43 -3.89
C LEU A 132 -9.81 -20.04 -3.73
N LEU A 133 -11.14 -19.93 -3.92
CA LEU A 133 -11.88 -18.68 -3.89
C LEU A 133 -11.82 -17.94 -2.53
N PRO A 134 -12.14 -18.59 -1.38
CA PRO A 134 -12.07 -17.91 -0.08
C PRO A 134 -10.63 -17.48 0.24
N VAL A 135 -9.64 -18.26 -0.19
CA VAL A 135 -8.23 -17.96 0.09
C VAL A 135 -7.74 -16.77 -0.76
N LEU A 136 -8.12 -16.66 -2.04
CA LEU A 136 -7.85 -15.48 -2.87
C LEU A 136 -8.53 -14.22 -2.32
N SER A 137 -9.77 -14.36 -1.84
CA SER A 137 -10.49 -13.26 -1.18
C SER A 137 -9.77 -12.79 0.09
N GLN A 138 -9.31 -13.73 0.92
CA GLN A 138 -8.54 -13.42 2.12
C GLN A 138 -7.20 -12.75 1.78
N LEU A 139 -6.49 -13.22 0.75
CA LEU A 139 -5.22 -12.64 0.30
C LEU A 139 -5.39 -11.16 -0.09
N LYS A 140 -6.47 -10.83 -0.82
CA LYS A 140 -6.82 -9.46 -1.19
C LYS A 140 -6.99 -8.55 0.05
N GLU A 141 -7.70 -9.01 1.08
CA GLU A 141 -7.87 -8.25 2.32
C GLU A 141 -6.54 -8.12 3.10
N GLN A 142 -5.72 -9.17 3.12
CA GLN A 142 -4.40 -9.12 3.75
C GLN A 142 -3.46 -8.12 3.07
N ILE A 143 -3.51 -7.99 1.74
CA ILE A 143 -2.76 -6.96 1.00
C ILE A 143 -3.16 -5.56 1.47
N ASN A 144 -4.46 -5.28 1.57
CA ASN A 144 -4.97 -4.00 2.07
C ASN A 144 -4.47 -3.70 3.48
N HIS A 145 -4.58 -4.68 4.39
CA HIS A 145 -4.10 -4.53 5.75
C HIS A 145 -2.59 -4.30 5.81
N LEU A 146 -1.80 -5.02 5.00
CA LEU A 146 -0.36 -4.82 4.97
C LEU A 146 -0.01 -3.43 4.41
N ALA A 147 -0.70 -2.97 3.37
CA ALA A 147 -0.50 -1.63 2.81
C ALA A 147 -0.75 -0.53 3.86
N GLN A 148 -1.82 -0.64 4.64
CA GLN A 148 -2.09 0.28 5.75
C GLN A 148 -0.98 0.27 6.81
N ARG A 149 -0.45 -0.90 7.16
CA ARG A 149 0.65 -1.00 8.14
C ARG A 149 1.96 -0.44 7.59
N VAL A 150 2.27 -0.72 6.33
CA VAL A 150 3.46 -0.19 5.65
C VAL A 150 3.37 1.33 5.51
N ASN A 151 2.20 1.87 5.18
CA ASN A 151 1.95 3.31 5.20
C ASN A 151 2.26 3.91 6.59
N CYS A 152 1.78 3.28 7.66
CA CYS A 152 2.13 3.73 9.01
C CYS A 152 3.62 3.67 9.32
N ILE A 153 4.32 2.62 8.87
CA ILE A 153 5.78 2.52 9.02
C ILE A 153 6.46 3.64 8.24
N PHE A 154 6.00 3.96 7.03
CA PHE A 154 6.52 5.06 6.24
C PHE A 154 6.36 6.40 6.96
N GLN A 155 5.16 6.68 7.49
CA GLN A 155 4.88 7.91 8.25
C GLN A 155 5.75 8.04 9.52
N ILE A 156 6.14 6.91 10.13
CA ILE A 156 7.09 6.92 11.26
C ILE A 156 8.51 7.28 10.78
N LEU A 157 8.93 6.76 9.63
CA LEU A 157 10.27 7.01 9.07
C LEU A 157 10.41 8.42 8.49
N GLN A 158 9.34 8.93 7.89
CA GLN A 158 9.29 10.25 7.26
C GLN A 158 8.02 10.98 7.70
N PRO A 159 7.98 11.48 8.95
CA PRO A 159 6.86 12.26 9.42
C PRO A 159 6.72 13.52 8.57
N ASN A 160 5.47 13.88 8.23
CA ASN A 160 5.09 15.04 7.41
C ASN A 160 5.25 14.87 5.89
N ILE A 161 5.63 13.69 5.39
CA ILE A 161 5.58 13.42 3.95
C ILE A 161 4.29 12.68 3.64
N LEU A 162 3.43 13.31 2.84
CA LEU A 162 2.26 12.64 2.28
C LEU A 162 2.72 11.49 1.39
N VAL A 163 2.13 10.31 1.60
CA VAL A 163 2.41 9.17 0.73
C VAL A 163 1.77 9.44 -0.62
N PRO A 164 2.54 9.47 -1.71
CA PRO A 164 1.94 9.57 -3.04
C PRO A 164 0.99 8.38 -3.22
N GLU A 165 -0.26 8.66 -3.58
CA GLU A 165 -1.08 7.59 -4.13
C GLU A 165 -0.44 7.16 -5.45
N PRO A 166 -0.13 5.87 -5.62
CA PRO A 166 0.37 5.37 -6.89
C PRO A 166 -0.60 5.79 -7.99
N PRO A 167 -0.11 6.09 -9.20
CA PRO A 167 -1.00 6.23 -10.34
C PRO A 167 -1.94 5.03 -10.37
N ALA A 168 -3.20 5.23 -10.75
CA ALA A 168 -4.17 4.13 -10.70
C ALA A 168 -3.76 2.92 -11.57
N TRP A 169 -2.79 3.10 -12.49
CA TRP A 169 -2.43 2.13 -13.53
C TRP A 169 -0.97 2.19 -14.02
N PRO A 170 0.06 1.92 -13.21
CA PRO A 170 1.43 1.74 -13.74
C PRO A 170 1.56 0.45 -14.54
N THR A 171 0.75 -0.56 -14.20
CA THR A 171 0.57 -1.80 -14.97
C THR A 171 -0.90 -1.93 -15.37
N ARG A 172 -1.15 -2.04 -16.68
CA ARG A 172 -2.52 -2.11 -17.21
C ARG A 172 -3.07 -3.51 -16.98
N ILE A 173 -4.21 -3.65 -16.27
CA ILE A 173 -4.90 -4.95 -16.20
C ILE A 173 -5.20 -5.39 -17.65
N PRO A 174 -4.85 -6.63 -18.01
CA PRO A 174 -5.07 -7.09 -19.37
C PRO A 174 -6.57 -7.06 -19.72
N PRO A 175 -6.92 -6.87 -21.00
CA PRO A 175 -8.30 -6.95 -21.48
C PRO A 175 -8.86 -8.38 -21.32
N ALA A 176 -10.09 -8.61 -21.80
CA ALA A 176 -10.67 -9.95 -21.79
C ALA A 176 -9.71 -10.98 -22.40
N GLN A 177 -9.48 -12.06 -21.66
CA GLN A 177 -8.52 -13.11 -21.96
C GLN A 177 -9.26 -14.42 -22.19
N ASN A 178 -8.71 -15.28 -23.05
CA ASN A 178 -9.20 -16.65 -23.14
C ASN A 178 -8.84 -17.43 -21.84
N ILE A 179 -9.49 -18.57 -21.61
CA ILE A 179 -9.32 -19.34 -20.36
C ILE A 179 -7.85 -19.65 -20.07
N PHE A 180 -7.08 -20.06 -21.09
CA PHE A 180 -5.66 -20.36 -20.93
C PHE A 180 -4.85 -19.13 -20.47
N GLN A 181 -5.07 -17.98 -21.11
CA GLN A 181 -4.43 -16.72 -20.73
C GLN A 181 -4.79 -16.26 -19.32
N GLN A 182 -6.05 -16.46 -18.89
CA GLN A 182 -6.47 -16.15 -17.52
C GLN A 182 -5.72 -17.00 -16.50
N LYS A 183 -5.54 -18.30 -16.79
CA LYS A 183 -4.78 -19.23 -15.94
C LYS A 183 -3.31 -18.84 -15.84
N VAL A 184 -2.68 -18.52 -16.96
CA VAL A 184 -1.28 -18.08 -17.01
C VAL A 184 -1.10 -16.76 -16.26
N TYR A 185 -1.96 -15.78 -16.53
CA TYR A 185 -1.96 -14.48 -15.85
C TYR A 185 -2.11 -14.62 -14.33
N GLY A 186 -3.08 -15.40 -13.87
CA GLY A 186 -3.27 -15.63 -12.44
C GLY A 186 -2.06 -16.27 -11.78
N CYS A 187 -1.41 -17.23 -12.44
CA CYS A 187 -0.22 -17.83 -11.88
C CYS A 187 0.98 -16.87 -11.82
N VAL A 188 1.21 -16.06 -12.85
CA VAL A 188 2.29 -15.07 -12.86
C VAL A 188 2.08 -14.01 -11.77
N VAL A 189 0.85 -13.52 -11.61
CA VAL A 189 0.49 -12.55 -10.55
C VAL A 189 0.81 -13.13 -9.17
N LEU A 190 0.35 -14.35 -8.88
CA LEU A 190 0.55 -14.99 -7.58
C LEU A 190 2.03 -15.31 -7.31
N THR A 191 2.77 -15.73 -8.33
CA THR A 191 4.20 -16.03 -8.24
C THR A 191 5.00 -14.76 -7.92
N ARG A 192 4.79 -13.69 -8.69
CA ARG A 192 5.49 -12.41 -8.45
C ARG A 192 5.11 -11.77 -7.12
N LEU A 193 3.84 -11.89 -6.71
CA LEU A 193 3.40 -11.45 -5.40
C LEU A 193 4.12 -12.23 -4.28
N SER A 194 4.31 -13.54 -4.45
CA SER A 194 5.04 -14.36 -3.47
C SER A 194 6.50 -13.91 -3.33
N GLU A 195 7.18 -13.66 -4.44
CA GLU A 195 8.56 -13.14 -4.45
C GLU A 195 8.64 -11.76 -3.79
N PHE A 196 7.71 -10.88 -4.15
CA PHE A 196 7.60 -9.54 -3.57
C PHE A 196 7.37 -9.57 -2.05
N LEU A 197 6.49 -10.45 -1.57
CA LEU A 197 6.21 -10.61 -0.14
C LEU A 197 7.41 -11.17 0.63
N SER A 198 8.21 -12.03 -0.01
CA SER A 198 9.49 -12.48 0.55
C SER A 198 10.45 -11.30 0.72
N ALA A 199 10.65 -10.48 -0.31
CA ALA A 199 11.48 -9.28 -0.22
C ALA A 199 10.97 -8.28 0.84
N THR A 200 9.65 -8.07 0.88
CA THR A 200 8.97 -7.22 1.87
C THR A 200 9.22 -7.70 3.30
N LEU A 201 9.13 -9.01 3.54
CA LEU A 201 9.37 -9.61 4.85
C LEU A 201 10.81 -9.35 5.33
N GLU A 202 11.79 -9.49 4.44
CA GLU A 202 13.19 -9.23 4.77
C GLU A 202 13.45 -7.76 5.09
N GLU A 203 12.90 -6.82 4.31
CA GLU A 203 13.05 -5.39 4.63
C GLU A 203 12.42 -5.04 5.98
N LEU A 204 11.20 -5.51 6.26
CA LEU A 204 10.53 -5.24 7.54
C LEU A 204 11.27 -5.86 8.72
N ARG A 205 11.91 -7.03 8.55
CA ARG A 205 12.78 -7.64 9.57
C ARG A 205 14.02 -6.80 9.82
N SER A 206 14.68 -6.35 8.75
CA SER A 206 15.86 -5.48 8.81
C SER A 206 15.56 -4.18 9.56
N LEU A 207 14.46 -3.51 9.22
CA LEU A 207 13.98 -2.31 9.92
C LEU A 207 13.75 -2.55 11.41
N LYS A 208 13.15 -3.70 11.77
CA LYS A 208 12.91 -4.05 13.16
C LYS A 208 14.23 -4.19 13.94
N GLY A 209 15.24 -4.80 13.31
CA GLY A 209 16.57 -4.94 13.90
C GLY A 209 17.29 -3.59 14.09
N SER A 210 17.21 -2.69 13.12
CA SER A 210 17.90 -1.39 13.17
C SER A 210 17.26 -0.42 14.19
N MET A 211 15.93 -0.40 14.29
CA MET A 211 15.21 0.42 15.27
C MET A 211 15.40 -0.07 16.72
N GLY A 212 15.65 -1.37 16.92
CA GLY A 212 15.96 -1.94 18.24
C GLY A 212 17.34 -1.57 18.78
N LYS A 213 18.36 -1.49 17.91
CA LYS A 213 19.76 -1.24 18.30
C LYS A 213 20.05 0.22 18.68
N LYS A 214 19.30 1.20 18.18
CA LYS A 214 19.49 2.63 18.50
C LYS A 214 19.25 2.98 19.99
N ARG A 215 18.67 2.10 20.79
CA ARG A 215 18.40 2.35 22.23
C ARG A 215 19.51 1.95 23.20
N THR A 216 20.49 1.17 22.77
CA THR A 216 21.59 0.69 23.64
C THR A 216 22.90 1.47 23.47
N GLY A 217 22.93 2.52 22.65
CA GLY A 217 24.14 3.31 22.35
C GLY A 217 24.26 4.66 23.07
N LYS A 218 23.64 4.83 24.25
CA LYS A 218 23.77 6.06 25.06
C LYS A 218 24.48 5.88 26.41
N GLU A 219 25.05 4.71 26.68
CA GLU A 219 26.01 4.49 27.77
C GLU A 219 27.30 3.98 27.15
N LEU A 220 28.25 4.88 26.86
CA LEU A 220 29.70 4.65 26.76
C LEU A 220 30.48 5.90 26.28
N LEU A 221 30.04 7.10 26.68
CA LEU A 221 30.84 8.33 26.56
C LEU A 221 30.75 9.20 27.83
N SER A 222 30.73 8.54 28.98
CA SER A 222 31.10 9.15 30.27
C SER A 222 32.05 8.16 30.92
N ASN A 223 33.35 8.36 30.71
CA ASN A 223 34.45 7.99 31.60
C ASN A 223 35.76 8.10 30.80
N SER A 224 36.24 9.33 30.60
CA SER A 224 37.64 9.58 30.25
C SER A 224 38.03 11.01 30.65
N TRP A 225 37.82 11.36 31.91
CA TRP A 225 38.55 12.43 32.61
C TRP A 225 38.76 11.97 34.05
N ASN A 226 39.92 11.38 34.29
CA ASN A 226 40.77 11.55 35.48
C ASN A 226 42.07 10.78 35.25
#